data_AF-A0A9E1EB72-F1
#
_entry.id   AF-A0A9E1EB72-F1
#
_cell.length_a   1.000
_cell.length_b   1.000
_cell.length_c   1.000
_cell.angle_alpha   90.00
_cell.angle_beta   90.00
_cell.angle_gamma   90.00
#
_symmetry.space_group_name_H-M   'P 1'
#
loop_
_entity.id
_entity.type
_entity.pdbx_description
1 polymer ?
#
loop_
_entity_poly.entity_id
_entity_poly.type
_entity_poly.pdbx_seq_one_letter_code
_entity_poly.pdbx_strand_id
1 'polypeptide(L)'
;MKTLIRTFILFFCITGLASCYAGIPLKSGKSENNQTYEVSYLFEHDGVKVYRFLDLGNYVYFTTRGDVTSIKNDSTRKRTITIYKDSIPNR
;
A
#
# COMPACT_ATOMS: atom_id res chain seq x y z
N MET A 1 -19.21 47.55 -18.21
CA MET A 1 -18.46 46.92 -17.09
C MET A 1 -19.22 45.76 -16.43
N LYS A 2 -20.52 45.91 -16.12
CA LYS A 2 -21.33 44.86 -15.46
C LYS A 2 -21.47 43.56 -16.27
N THR A 3 -21.60 43.66 -17.60
CA THR A 3 -21.67 42.51 -18.52
C THR A 3 -20.35 41.75 -18.61
N LEU A 4 -19.22 42.46 -18.63
CA LEU A 4 -17.87 41.86 -18.60
C LEU A 4 -17.61 41.07 -17.32
N ILE A 5 -17.98 41.63 -16.16
CA ILE A 5 -17.83 40.94 -14.87
C ILE A 5 -18.67 39.65 -14.85
N ARG A 6 -19.90 39.71 -15.39
CA ARG A 6 -20.80 38.56 -15.45
C ARG A 6 -20.28 37.45 -16.37
N THR A 7 -19.62 37.79 -17.47
CA THR A 7 -18.97 36.81 -18.35
C THR A 7 -17.74 36.15 -17.70
N PHE A 8 -16.95 36.90 -16.93
CA PHE A 8 -15.80 36.34 -16.20
C PHE A 8 -16.22 35.36 -15.10
N ILE A 9 -17.28 35.68 -14.35
CA ILE A 9 -17.83 34.77 -13.32
C ILE A 9 -18.34 33.48 -13.97
N LEU A 10 -19.05 33.58 -15.10
CA LEU A 10 -19.57 32.42 -15.81
C LEU A 10 -18.44 31.49 -16.31
N PHE A 11 -17.35 32.07 -16.82
CA PHE A 11 -16.19 31.31 -17.28
C PHE A 11 -15.52 30.54 -16.13
N PHE A 12 -15.35 31.17 -14.98
CA PHE A 12 -14.76 30.52 -13.80
C PHE A 12 -15.64 29.38 -13.24
N CYS A 13 -16.96 29.50 -13.32
CA CYS A 13 -17.88 28.43 -12.95
C CYS A 13 -17.74 27.20 -13.88
N ILE A 14 -17.58 27.42 -15.19
CA ILE A 14 -17.46 26.33 -16.16
C ILE A 14 -16.13 25.57 -15.99
N THR A 15 -15.03 26.27 -15.75
CA THR A 15 -13.71 25.63 -15.55
C THR A 15 -13.62 24.88 -14.23
N GLY A 16 -14.25 25.38 -13.16
CA GLY A 16 -14.34 24.68 -11.87
C GLY A 16 -15.07 23.34 -11.97
N LEU A 17 -16.19 23.28 -12.71
CA LEU A 17 -16.97 22.05 -12.90
C LEU A 17 -16.24 20.99 -13.74
N ALA A 18 -15.38 21.41 -14.68
CA ALA A 18 -14.59 20.48 -15.49
C ALA A 18 -13.51 19.74 -14.67
N SER A 19 -13.03 20.33 -13.57
CA SER A 19 -12.01 19.71 -12.70
C SER A 19 -12.50 18.47 -11.96
N CYS A 20 -13.82 18.34 -11.73
CA CYS A 20 -14.43 17.17 -11.09
C CYS A 20 -14.33 15.90 -11.94
N TYR A 21 -14.13 16.03 -13.26
CA TYR A 21 -14.03 14.90 -14.19
C TYR A 21 -12.58 14.46 -14.45
N ALA A 22 -11.58 15.23 -14.02
CA ALA A 22 -10.16 14.90 -14.14
C ALA A 22 -9.64 14.03 -12.98
N GLY A 23 -10.51 13.24 -12.36
CA GLY A 23 -10.08 12.17 -11.48
C GLY A 23 -9.37 11.12 -12.33
N ILE A 24 -8.10 10.83 -12.05
CA ILE A 24 -7.46 9.60 -12.52
C ILE A 24 -8.39 8.48 -12.06
N PRO A 25 -9.06 7.74 -12.96
CA PRO A 25 -9.94 6.68 -12.52
C PRO A 25 -9.06 5.71 -11.73
N LEU A 26 -9.44 5.44 -10.48
CA LEU A 26 -8.94 4.24 -9.81
C LEU A 26 -9.20 3.10 -10.79
N LYS A 27 -8.14 2.44 -11.29
CA LYS A 27 -8.30 1.30 -12.19
C LYS A 27 -9.19 0.29 -11.45
N SER A 28 -10.46 0.24 -11.83
CA SER A 28 -11.39 -0.79 -11.38
C SER A 28 -11.11 -2.01 -12.24
N GLY A 29 -10.13 -2.78 -11.82
CA GLY A 29 -9.82 -4.10 -12.36
C GLY A 29 -9.63 -5.06 -11.20
N LYS A 30 -9.40 -6.35 -11.50
CA LYS A 30 -8.73 -7.19 -10.52
C LYS A 30 -7.47 -6.44 -10.06
N SER A 31 -7.19 -6.46 -8.75
CA SER A 31 -5.84 -6.13 -8.30
C SER A 31 -4.86 -6.83 -9.22
N GLU A 32 -3.76 -6.20 -9.60
CA GLU A 32 -2.58 -6.93 -10.04
C GLU A 32 -2.02 -7.71 -8.82
N ASN A 33 -2.85 -8.55 -8.22
CA ASN A 33 -2.38 -9.61 -7.37
C ASN A 33 -1.98 -10.71 -8.35
N ASN A 34 -0.66 -10.85 -8.50
CA ASN A 34 -0.04 -12.06 -8.99
C ASN A 34 -0.86 -13.26 -8.46
N GLN A 35 -1.28 -14.16 -9.34
CA GLN A 35 -2.11 -15.32 -8.96
C GLN A 35 -1.42 -16.00 -7.77
N THR A 36 -2.04 -15.82 -6.61
CA THR A 36 -1.67 -16.27 -5.26
C THR A 36 -0.21 -16.69 -5.12
N TYR A 37 0.64 -15.81 -4.57
CA TYR A 37 1.97 -16.21 -4.13
C TYR A 37 1.92 -17.56 -3.39
N GLU A 38 2.78 -18.50 -3.76
CA GLU A 38 2.88 -19.75 -3.01
C GLU A 38 3.50 -19.45 -1.64
N VAL A 39 2.68 -19.62 -0.60
CA VAL A 39 3.09 -19.39 0.78
C VAL A 39 3.63 -20.69 1.35
N SER A 40 4.91 -20.71 1.71
CA SER A 40 5.53 -21.83 2.42
C SER A 40 5.49 -21.59 3.93
N TYR A 41 4.99 -22.57 4.68
CA TYR A 41 5.18 -22.65 6.13
C TYR A 41 6.62 -23.05 6.45
N LEU A 42 7.22 -22.43 7.47
CA LEU A 42 8.59 -22.73 7.92
C LEU A 42 8.61 -23.45 9.27
N PHE A 43 8.06 -22.81 10.30
CA PHE A 43 8.00 -23.35 11.67
C PHE A 43 7.02 -22.57 12.54
N GLU A 44 6.79 -23.10 13.74
CA GLU A 44 6.03 -22.47 14.82
C GLU A 44 6.89 -22.43 16.07
N HIS A 45 6.89 -21.30 16.77
CA HIS A 45 7.56 -21.12 18.06
C HIS A 45 6.69 -20.24 18.95
N ASP A 46 6.42 -20.69 20.18
CA ASP A 46 5.58 -19.98 21.16
C ASP A 46 4.21 -19.51 20.59
N GLY A 47 3.57 -20.36 19.77
CA GLY A 47 2.29 -20.06 19.12
C GLY A 47 2.39 -19.08 17.93
N VAL A 48 3.59 -18.68 17.54
CA VAL A 48 3.85 -17.80 16.40
C VAL A 48 4.30 -18.63 15.21
N LYS A 49 3.49 -18.64 14.15
CA LYS A 49 3.82 -19.34 12.90
C LYS A 49 4.57 -18.39 11.96
N VAL A 50 5.61 -18.90 11.33
CA VAL A 50 6.44 -18.17 10.36
C VAL A 50 6.21 -18.74 8.97
N TYR A 51 5.96 -17.84 8.03
CA TYR A 51 5.70 -18.14 6.63
C TYR A 51 6.64 -17.32 5.73
N ARG A 52 6.77 -17.76 4.48
CA ARG A 52 7.42 -16.96 3.44
C ARG A 52 6.68 -17.05 2.12
N PHE A 53 6.90 -16.07 1.26
CA PHE A 53 6.58 -16.16 -0.16
C PHE A 53 7.69 -15.52 -0.99
N LEU A 54 7.72 -15.86 -2.29
CA LEU A 54 8.70 -15.29 -3.23
C LEU A 54 8.14 -14.01 -3.86
N ASP A 55 8.88 -12.92 -3.74
CA ASP A 55 8.55 -11.62 -4.33
C ASP A 55 9.78 -11.06 -5.06
N LEU A 56 9.66 -10.88 -6.38
CA LEU A 56 10.75 -10.40 -7.26
C LEU A 56 12.09 -11.13 -7.04
N GLY A 57 12.05 -12.46 -6.81
CA GLY A 57 13.25 -13.26 -6.58
C GLY A 57 13.81 -13.19 -5.15
N ASN A 58 13.14 -12.48 -4.25
CA ASN A 58 13.50 -12.36 -2.83
C ASN A 58 12.45 -13.05 -1.96
N TYR A 59 12.87 -13.66 -0.86
CA TYR A 59 11.92 -14.19 0.12
C TYR A 59 11.47 -13.09 1.07
N VAL A 60 10.16 -12.92 1.17
CA VAL A 60 9.50 -12.08 2.17
C VAL A 60 8.99 -12.99 3.27
N TYR A 61 9.32 -12.68 4.53
CA TYR A 61 8.94 -13.49 5.69
C TYR A 61 7.87 -12.76 6.49
N PHE A 62 6.88 -13.49 6.98
CA PHE A 62 5.82 -12.92 7.81
C PHE A 62 5.33 -13.88 8.89
N THR A 63 4.79 -13.33 9.97
CA THR A 63 4.31 -14.08 11.13
C THR A 63 2.80 -13.91 11.34
N THR A 64 2.18 -14.85 12.08
CA THR A 64 0.77 -14.71 12.52
C THR A 64 0.52 -13.49 13.41
N ARG A 65 1.57 -12.90 13.99
CA ARG A 65 1.47 -11.68 14.80
C ARG A 65 1.47 -10.39 13.97
N GLY A 66 1.71 -10.50 12.66
CA GLY A 66 1.73 -9.37 11.73
C GLY A 66 3.13 -8.76 11.51
N ASP A 67 4.19 -9.42 12.00
CA ASP A 67 5.55 -9.01 11.65
C ASP A 67 5.83 -9.40 10.21
N VAL A 68 6.40 -8.49 9.43
CA VAL A 68 6.81 -8.73 8.05
C VAL A 68 8.23 -8.22 7.89
N THR A 69 9.13 -9.05 7.37
CA THR A 69 10.46 -8.59 6.95
C THR A 69 10.52 -8.54 5.43
N SER A 70 10.69 -7.33 4.93
CA SER A 70 10.93 -7.04 3.53
C SER A 70 12.43 -6.84 3.28
N ILE A 71 12.90 -7.39 2.17
CA ILE A 71 14.28 -7.24 1.72
C ILE A 71 14.33 -6.07 0.74
N LYS A 72 15.42 -5.30 0.74
CA LYS A 72 15.57 -4.06 -0.06
C LYS A 72 15.18 -4.19 -1.54
N ASN A 73 15.26 -5.39 -2.11
CA ASN A 73 15.02 -5.68 -3.51
C ASN A 73 13.66 -6.35 -3.81
N ASP A 74 12.76 -6.45 -2.83
CA ASP A 74 11.38 -6.92 -3.05
C ASP A 74 10.48 -5.79 -3.61
N SER A 75 9.21 -6.11 -3.88
CA SER A 75 8.24 -5.15 -4.46
C SER A 75 7.94 -3.97 -3.53
N THR A 76 8.14 -4.13 -2.22
CA THR A 76 7.83 -3.11 -1.22
C THR A 76 8.90 -2.04 -1.15
N ARG A 77 10.18 -2.39 -1.42
CA ARG A 77 11.36 -1.51 -1.36
C ARG A 77 11.50 -0.74 -0.03
N LYS A 78 10.77 -1.13 1.01
CA LYS A 78 10.70 -0.49 2.32
C LYS A 78 10.79 -1.55 3.40
N ARG A 79 11.75 -1.43 4.30
CA ARG A 79 11.87 -2.32 5.46
C ARG A 79 10.94 -1.86 6.58
N THR A 80 9.94 -2.67 6.89
CA THR A 80 9.15 -2.52 8.12
C THR A 80 9.70 -3.49 9.16
N ILE A 81 9.89 -3.03 10.39
CA ILE A 81 10.25 -3.89 11.52
C ILE A 81 9.25 -3.56 12.61
N THR A 82 8.48 -4.56 13.04
CA THR A 82 7.60 -4.45 14.19
C THR A 82 8.40 -4.87 15.42
N ILE A 83 8.46 -4.01 16.43
CA ILE A 83 9.13 -4.27 17.71
C ILE A 83 8.06 -4.24 18.79
N TYR A 84 7.85 -5.36 19.47
CA TYR A 84 6.91 -5.43 20.58
C TYR A 84 7.56 -4.89 21.85
N LYS A 85 6.80 -4.12 22.63
CA LYS A 85 7.28 -3.57 23.91
C LYS A 85 7.82 -4.66 24.84
N ASP A 86 7.18 -5.82 24.85
CA ASP A 86 7.54 -6.95 25.72
C ASP A 86 8.83 -7.67 25.28
N SER A 87 9.31 -7.41 24.05
CA SER A 87 10.59 -7.91 23.53
C SER A 87 11.79 -7.02 23.89
N ILE A 88 11.53 -5.85 24.51
CA ILE A 88 12.57 -4.96 24.99
C ILE A 88 12.89 -5.37 26.44
N PRO A 89 14.09 -5.89 26.74
CA PRO A 89 14.46 -6.19 28.11
C PRO A 89 14.39 -4.92 28.94
N ASN A 90 13.64 -4.95 30.06
CA ASN A 90 13.66 -3.86 31.03
C ASN A 90 15.10 -3.76 31.57
N ARG A 91 15.76 -2.64 31.26
CA ARG A 91 17.07 -2.28 31.80
C ARG A 91 16.91 -1.50 33.09
#